data_AF-A0A380FXF9-F1
#
_entry.id   AF-A0A380FXF9-F1
#
_cell.length_a   1.000
_cell.length_b   1.000
_cell.length_c   1.000
_cell.angle_alpha   90.00
_cell.angle_beta   90.00
_cell.angle_gamma   90.00
#
_symmetry.space_group_name_H-M   'P 1'
#
loop_
_entity.id
_entity.type
_entity.pdbx_description
1 polymer ?
#
loop_
_entity_poly.entity_id
_entity_poly.type
_entity_poly.pdbx_seq_one_letter_code
_entity_poly.pdbx_strand_id
1 'polypeptide(L)'
;MEKRKLEQLLFYLIYIKAISEVLKYSRNLTLEQLKLLNEIITYNETHERGVYIEDLIKTMHMSKRNIRYNLEHLYHLKWIIKIRDDADQRRLLILPTDLYHKKLDILFIEVEEVINLKYLSTNMKHFNSLKLSYVIIIYSALNQVKQVAQQFNLTLDELFVLGKLIYYHDTISLKSVCGFSHHCLIGIPNTINRLSQKGYITKCRNNNDERLVNIKIVESRANETETLFIQCYNKLQMEMIINDLT
;
A
#
# COMPACT_ATOMS: atom_id res chain seq x y z
N MET A 1 8.63 7.12 -19.78
CA MET A 1 7.85 7.75 -18.67
C MET A 1 8.72 8.76 -17.94
N GLU A 2 8.18 9.92 -17.53
CA GLU A 2 8.95 10.93 -16.76
C GLU A 2 9.47 10.39 -15.42
N LYS A 3 10.71 10.74 -15.07
CA LYS A 3 11.39 10.31 -13.84
C LYS A 3 10.59 10.61 -12.57
N ARG A 4 9.99 11.79 -12.45
CA ARG A 4 9.16 12.21 -11.30
C ARG A 4 7.92 11.32 -11.12
N LYS A 5 7.29 10.90 -12.21
CA LYS A 5 6.11 10.01 -12.20
C LYS A 5 6.50 8.62 -11.67
N LEU A 6 7.68 8.13 -12.07
CA LEU A 6 8.24 6.87 -11.57
C LEU A 6 8.52 6.95 -10.07
N GLU A 7 9.20 8.01 -9.63
CA GLU A 7 9.51 8.23 -8.21
C GLU A 7 8.26 8.25 -7.33
N GLN A 8 7.21 8.93 -7.79
CA GLN A 8 5.93 8.99 -7.06
C GLN A 8 5.26 7.62 -6.94
N LEU A 9 5.22 6.84 -8.02
CA LEU A 9 4.67 5.47 -7.97
C LEU A 9 5.48 4.59 -7.01
N LEU A 10 6.81 4.62 -7.12
CA LEU A 10 7.70 3.83 -6.27
C LEU A 10 7.57 4.23 -4.79
N PHE A 11 7.38 5.52 -4.51
CA PHE A 11 7.13 6.02 -3.17
C PHE A 11 5.86 5.40 -2.57
N TYR A 12 4.73 5.47 -3.28
CA TYR A 12 3.47 4.96 -2.73
C TYR A 12 3.47 3.44 -2.54
N LEU A 13 4.17 2.68 -3.40
CA LEU A 13 4.37 1.24 -3.20
C LEU A 13 5.05 0.94 -1.85
N ILE A 14 6.07 1.71 -1.48
CA ILE A 14 6.76 1.57 -0.18
C ILE A 14 5.91 2.13 0.96
N TYR A 15 5.25 3.26 0.75
CA TYR A 15 4.40 3.91 1.75
C TYR A 15 3.33 2.97 2.31
N ILE A 16 2.54 2.34 1.45
CA ILE A 16 1.50 1.38 1.89
C ILE A 16 2.11 0.14 2.52
N LYS A 17 3.29 -0.29 2.07
CA LYS A 17 3.99 -1.43 2.67
C LYS A 17 4.46 -1.11 4.09
N ALA A 18 5.01 0.08 4.31
CA ALA A 18 5.39 0.57 5.63
C ALA A 18 4.18 0.63 6.57
N ILE A 19 3.05 1.18 6.10
CA ILE A 19 1.79 1.20 6.85
C ILE A 19 1.35 -0.22 7.21
N SER A 20 1.37 -1.14 6.25
CA SER A 20 0.96 -2.53 6.49
C SER A 20 1.79 -3.21 7.58
N GLU A 21 3.08 -2.90 7.67
CA GLU A 21 3.95 -3.48 8.70
C GLU A 21 3.70 -2.87 10.08
N VAL A 22 3.51 -1.55 10.17
CA VAL A 22 3.13 -0.89 11.44
C VAL A 22 1.78 -1.42 11.93
N LEU A 23 0.80 -1.52 11.04
CA LEU A 23 -0.51 -2.09 11.39
C LEU A 23 -0.36 -3.52 11.91
N LYS A 24 0.42 -4.37 11.22
CA LYS A 24 0.60 -5.77 11.57
C LYS A 24 1.30 -5.95 12.92
N TYR A 25 2.44 -5.30 13.13
CA TYR A 25 3.29 -5.57 14.30
C TYR A 25 3.00 -4.68 15.50
N SER A 26 2.56 -3.44 15.30
CA SER A 26 2.30 -2.50 16.40
C SER A 26 0.83 -2.53 16.83
N ARG A 27 -0.11 -2.78 15.91
CA ARG A 27 -1.55 -2.63 16.16
C ARG A 27 -2.38 -3.89 16.00
N ASN A 28 -1.81 -4.98 15.51
CA ASN A 28 -2.53 -6.19 15.12
C ASN A 28 -3.72 -5.89 14.18
N LEU A 29 -3.55 -4.93 13.26
CA LEU A 29 -4.56 -4.51 12.30
C LEU A 29 -4.15 -4.85 10.86
N THR A 30 -5.14 -4.87 9.97
CA THR A 30 -4.95 -4.91 8.52
C THR A 30 -5.48 -3.64 7.85
N LEU A 31 -5.05 -3.39 6.61
CA LEU A 31 -5.59 -2.29 5.80
C LEU A 31 -7.09 -2.43 5.51
N GLU A 32 -7.61 -3.66 5.38
CA GLU A 32 -9.05 -3.90 5.24
C GLU A 32 -9.83 -3.49 6.50
N GLN A 33 -9.30 -3.79 7.68
CA GLN A 33 -9.89 -3.36 8.95
C GLN A 33 -9.83 -1.84 9.10
N LEU A 34 -8.73 -1.22 8.66
CA LEU A 34 -8.59 0.22 8.66
C LEU A 34 -9.58 0.90 7.69
N LYS A 35 -9.85 0.28 6.53
CA LYS A 35 -10.88 0.72 5.59
C LYS A 35 -12.27 0.67 6.22
N LEU A 36 -12.61 -0.43 6.88
CA LEU A 36 -13.88 -0.56 7.60
C LEU A 36 -14.02 0.47 8.73
N LEU A 37 -12.93 0.72 9.47
CA LEU A 37 -12.91 1.75 10.50
C LEU A 37 -13.16 3.15 9.89
N ASN A 38 -12.55 3.46 8.74
CA ASN A 38 -12.78 4.72 8.04
C ASN A 38 -14.26 4.91 7.69
N GLU A 39 -14.92 3.88 7.12
CA GLU A 39 -16.35 3.95 6.81
C GLU A 39 -17.22 4.22 8.05
N ILE A 40 -16.92 3.57 9.17
CA ILE A 40 -17.64 3.76 10.43
C ILE A 40 -17.46 5.19 10.95
N ILE A 41 -16.22 5.71 10.91
CA ILE A 41 -15.89 7.08 11.33
C ILE A 41 -16.60 8.09 10.44
N THR A 42 -16.45 7.98 9.12
CA THR A 42 -17.06 8.91 8.16
C THR A 42 -18.59 8.89 8.26
N TYR A 43 -19.20 7.71 8.44
CA TYR A 43 -20.64 7.62 8.63
C TYR A 43 -21.08 8.34 9.91
N ASN A 44 -20.37 8.14 11.01
CA ASN A 44 -20.66 8.78 12.29
C ASN A 44 -20.49 10.30 12.24
N GLU A 45 -19.42 10.79 11.59
CA GLU A 45 -19.18 12.22 11.41
C GLU A 45 -20.24 12.89 10.51
N THR A 46 -20.76 12.17 9.51
CA THR A 46 -21.74 12.72 8.56
C THR A 46 -23.18 12.68 9.09
N HIS A 47 -23.54 11.63 9.83
CA HIS A 47 -24.94 11.38 10.24
C HIS A 47 -25.16 11.53 11.75
N GLU A 48 -24.10 11.84 12.51
CA GLU A 48 -24.13 11.96 13.98
C GLU A 48 -24.72 10.73 14.69
N ARG A 49 -24.53 9.54 14.09
CA ARG A 49 -25.04 8.27 14.60
C ARG A 49 -24.20 7.08 14.15
N GLY A 50 -24.40 5.96 14.83
CA GLY A 50 -23.77 4.70 14.45
C GLY A 50 -24.31 4.11 13.14
N VAL A 51 -23.56 3.17 12.58
CA VAL A 51 -23.90 2.46 11.35
C VAL A 51 -24.35 1.03 11.65
N TYR A 52 -25.40 0.56 10.97
CA TYR A 52 -25.82 -0.84 11.06
C TYR A 52 -24.95 -1.73 10.18
N ILE A 53 -24.79 -3.00 10.59
CA ILE A 53 -24.04 -3.99 9.81
C ILE A 53 -24.61 -4.15 8.40
N GLU A 54 -25.94 -4.11 8.26
CA GLU A 54 -26.63 -4.20 6.97
C GLU A 54 -26.25 -3.07 6.01
N ASP A 55 -26.01 -1.88 6.53
CA ASP A 55 -25.62 -0.72 5.72
C ASP A 55 -24.14 -0.81 5.34
N LEU A 56 -23.27 -1.25 6.26
CA LEU A 56 -21.87 -1.56 5.96
C LEU A 56 -21.71 -2.62 4.85
N ILE A 57 -22.59 -3.63 4.81
CA ILE A 57 -22.58 -4.64 3.74
C ILE A 57 -22.87 -4.01 2.38
N LYS A 58 -23.81 -3.05 2.33
CA LYS A 58 -24.18 -2.37 1.09
C LYS A 58 -23.07 -1.43 0.60
N THR A 59 -22.43 -0.70 1.51
CA THR A 59 -21.43 0.32 1.14
C THR A 59 -20.06 -0.28 0.80
N MET A 60 -19.63 -1.32 1.52
CA MET A 60 -18.27 -1.82 1.38
C MET A 60 -18.08 -2.93 0.34
N HIS A 61 -19.16 -3.44 -0.25
CA HIS A 61 -19.14 -4.59 -1.18
C HIS A 61 -18.37 -5.81 -0.64
N MET A 62 -18.37 -6.00 0.69
CA MET A 62 -17.74 -7.14 1.36
C MET A 62 -18.80 -8.15 1.81
N SER A 63 -18.40 -9.43 1.92
CA SER A 63 -19.30 -10.46 2.43
C SER A 63 -19.68 -10.17 3.90
N LYS A 64 -20.91 -10.52 4.27
CA LYS A 64 -21.40 -10.41 5.66
C LYS A 64 -20.47 -11.10 6.66
N ARG A 65 -19.87 -12.23 6.27
CA ARG A 65 -18.91 -12.98 7.08
C ARG A 65 -17.65 -12.16 7.35
N ASN A 66 -17.07 -11.55 6.30
CA ASN A 66 -15.86 -10.74 6.43
C ASN A 66 -16.09 -9.48 7.25
N ILE A 67 -17.23 -8.80 7.05
CA ILE A 67 -17.60 -7.63 7.86
C ILE A 67 -17.70 -8.02 9.33
N ARG A 68 -18.42 -9.10 9.66
CA ARG A 68 -18.52 -9.56 11.05
C ARG A 68 -17.17 -9.88 11.65
N TYR A 69 -16.33 -10.63 10.92
CA TYR A 69 -14.97 -10.95 11.37
C TYR A 69 -14.14 -9.69 11.68
N ASN A 70 -14.14 -8.72 10.77
CA ASN A 70 -13.40 -7.47 10.96
C ASN A 70 -13.98 -6.60 12.09
N LEU A 71 -15.31 -6.55 12.24
CA LEU A 71 -15.97 -5.85 13.35
C LEU A 71 -15.68 -6.50 14.72
N GLU A 72 -15.65 -7.83 14.82
CA GLU A 72 -15.23 -8.50 16.06
C GLU A 72 -13.79 -8.11 16.43
N HIS A 73 -12.89 -8.13 15.45
CA HIS A 73 -11.50 -7.77 15.70
C HIS A 73 -11.33 -6.30 16.14
N LEU A 74 -11.97 -5.37 15.43
CA LEU A 74 -11.95 -3.94 15.79
C LEU A 74 -12.54 -3.69 17.18
N TYR A 75 -13.59 -4.43 17.55
CA TYR A 75 -14.20 -4.34 18.88
C TYR A 75 -13.27 -4.84 19.99
N HIS A 76 -12.62 -5.99 19.79
CA HIS A 76 -11.64 -6.52 20.76
C HIS A 76 -10.45 -5.58 20.95
N LEU A 77 -10.01 -4.93 19.88
CA LEU A 77 -8.95 -3.92 19.91
C LEU A 77 -9.44 -2.53 20.38
N LYS A 78 -10.72 -2.40 20.76
CA LYS A 78 -11.36 -1.18 21.28
C LYS A 78 -11.27 0.00 20.29
N TRP A 79 -11.43 -0.25 18.99
CA TRP A 79 -11.57 0.82 17.99
C TRP A 79 -13.02 1.25 17.78
N ILE A 80 -13.94 0.34 18.08
CA ILE A 80 -15.39 0.55 17.94
C ILE A 80 -16.12 0.05 19.19
N ILE A 81 -17.35 0.51 19.37
CA ILE A 81 -18.33 -0.02 20.31
C ILE A 81 -19.52 -0.62 19.55
N LYS A 82 -20.22 -1.54 20.20
CA LYS A 82 -21.42 -2.22 19.68
C LYS A 82 -22.57 -1.98 20.65
N ILE A 83 -23.67 -1.45 20.12
CA ILE A 83 -24.90 -1.21 20.88
C ILE A 83 -26.02 -2.03 20.22
N ARG A 84 -26.88 -2.65 21.01
CA ARG A 84 -28.07 -3.32 20.48
C ARG A 84 -29.16 -2.29 20.23
N ASP A 85 -29.88 -2.44 19.13
CA ASP A 85 -31.04 -1.61 18.82
C ASP A 85 -32.19 -1.94 19.79
N ASP A 86 -32.77 -0.91 20.41
CA ASP A 86 -33.84 -1.05 21.40
C ASP A 86 -35.13 -1.64 20.80
N ALA A 87 -35.43 -1.34 19.54
CA ALA A 87 -36.59 -1.84 18.83
C ALA A 87 -36.38 -3.25 18.25
N ASP A 88 -35.14 -3.60 17.88
CA ASP A 88 -34.77 -4.96 17.47
C ASP A 88 -33.38 -5.35 17.99
N GLN A 89 -33.36 -6.04 19.13
CA GLN A 89 -32.13 -6.48 19.82
C GLN A 89 -31.23 -7.43 19.00
N ARG A 90 -31.69 -7.90 17.83
CA ARG A 90 -30.89 -8.67 16.86
C ARG A 90 -29.99 -7.77 16.01
N ARG A 91 -30.32 -6.49 15.89
CA ARG A 91 -29.56 -5.50 15.13
C ARG A 91 -28.49 -4.88 16.03
N LEU A 92 -27.32 -4.66 15.43
CA LEU A 92 -26.18 -4.05 16.09
C LEU A 92 -25.86 -2.73 15.42
N LEU A 93 -25.87 -1.68 16.23
CA LEU A 93 -25.40 -0.35 15.90
C LEU A 93 -23.91 -0.26 16.25
N ILE A 94 -23.10 0.14 15.28
CA ILE A 94 -21.64 0.24 15.41
C ILE A 94 -21.23 1.70 15.44
N LEU A 95 -20.43 2.08 16.42
CA LEU A 95 -19.89 3.43 16.59
C LEU A 95 -18.37 3.37 16.77
N PRO A 96 -17.62 4.41 16.36
CA PRO A 96 -16.24 4.55 16.78
C PRO A 96 -16.19 4.78 18.31
N THR A 97 -15.09 4.38 18.96
CA THR A 97 -14.89 4.73 20.38
C THR A 97 -14.43 6.17 20.52
N ASP A 98 -14.78 6.90 21.59
CA ASP A 98 -14.33 8.29 21.82
C ASP A 98 -12.79 8.51 21.75
N LEU A 99 -12.00 7.45 21.91
CA LEU A 99 -10.53 7.47 21.84
C LEU A 99 -9.97 7.20 20.43
N TYR A 100 -10.80 7.08 19.39
CA TYR A 100 -10.34 6.66 18.06
C TYR A 100 -9.32 7.65 17.47
N HIS A 101 -9.55 8.96 17.62
CA HIS A 101 -8.63 10.00 17.13
C HIS A 101 -7.23 9.83 17.71
N LYS A 102 -7.13 9.72 19.05
CA LYS A 102 -5.84 9.52 19.74
C LYS A 102 -5.11 8.26 19.25
N LYS A 103 -5.85 7.17 18.98
CA LYS A 103 -5.25 5.95 18.45
C LYS A 103 -4.76 6.11 17.01
N LEU A 104 -5.49 6.84 16.18
CA LEU A 104 -5.07 7.17 14.81
C LEU A 104 -3.82 8.06 14.82
N ASP A 105 -3.78 9.07 15.70
CA ASP A 105 -2.62 9.97 15.82
C ASP A 105 -1.35 9.18 16.14
N ILE A 106 -1.39 8.29 17.14
CA ILE A 106 -0.21 7.47 17.49
C ILE A 106 0.15 6.52 16.35
N LEU A 107 -0.84 5.91 15.67
CA LEU A 107 -0.58 5.07 14.50
C LEU A 107 0.15 5.85 13.41
N PHE A 108 -0.29 7.08 13.09
CA PHE A 108 0.35 7.84 12.03
C PHE A 108 1.72 8.39 12.42
N ILE A 109 1.95 8.71 13.70
CA ILE A 109 3.29 9.02 14.20
C ILE A 109 4.24 7.83 13.98
N GLU A 110 3.83 6.62 14.33
CA GLU A 110 4.64 5.41 14.11
C GLU A 110 4.92 5.15 12.62
N VAL A 111 3.92 5.38 11.76
CA VAL A 111 4.08 5.29 10.31
C VAL A 111 5.06 6.33 9.80
N GLU A 112 4.95 7.57 10.26
CA GLU A 112 5.84 8.66 9.90
C GLU A 112 7.27 8.38 10.35
N GLU A 113 7.48 7.90 11.58
CA GLU A 113 8.80 7.48 12.06
C GLU A 113 9.39 6.38 11.17
N VAL A 114 8.61 5.37 10.82
CA VAL A 114 9.04 4.30 9.92
C VAL A 114 9.38 4.85 8.53
N ILE A 115 8.66 5.83 8.01
CA ILE A 115 8.92 6.43 6.71
C ILE A 115 10.14 7.36 6.74
N ASN A 116 10.25 8.23 7.73
CA ASN A 116 11.31 9.22 7.87
C ASN A 116 12.65 8.57 8.22
N LEU A 117 12.65 7.54 9.08
CA LEU A 117 13.88 6.84 9.46
C LEU A 117 14.40 5.91 8.34
N LYS A 118 13.54 5.50 7.39
CA LYS A 118 13.86 4.36 6.51
C LYS A 118 13.69 4.61 5.00
N TYR A 119 12.87 5.57 4.56
CA TYR A 119 12.38 5.62 3.17
C TYR A 119 12.47 6.97 2.46
N LEU A 120 12.48 8.11 3.17
CA LEU A 120 12.49 9.43 2.52
C LEU A 120 13.88 10.07 2.48
N SER A 121 14.37 10.35 1.27
CA SER A 121 15.22 11.53 1.06
C SER A 121 14.34 12.79 1.16
N THR A 122 14.93 13.90 1.58
CA THR A 122 14.31 15.16 2.02
C THR A 122 13.29 15.84 1.09
N ASN A 123 13.03 15.32 -0.11
CA ASN A 123 12.26 16.00 -1.16
C ASN A 123 10.75 15.70 -1.19
N MET A 124 10.26 14.88 -0.26
CA MET A 124 8.85 14.43 -0.21
C MET A 124 8.17 14.86 1.11
N LYS A 125 8.59 15.98 1.70
CA LYS A 125 8.12 16.45 3.04
C LYS A 125 6.71 17.06 3.08
N HIS A 126 5.98 17.09 1.97
CA HIS A 126 4.69 17.79 1.86
C HIS A 126 3.48 16.88 1.63
N PHE A 127 3.59 15.57 1.87
CA PHE A 127 2.42 14.70 1.76
C PHE A 127 1.51 14.88 2.97
N ASN A 128 0.24 15.15 2.72
CA ASN A 128 -0.87 15.20 3.69
C ASN A 128 -1.21 13.77 4.22
N SER A 129 -0.16 13.03 4.58
CA SER A 129 -0.11 11.59 4.87
C SER A 129 -0.71 11.20 6.23
N LEU A 130 -1.22 12.20 6.97
CA LEU A 130 -1.70 12.10 8.35
C LEU A 130 -3.23 12.01 8.43
N LYS A 131 -3.90 11.59 7.34
CA LYS A 131 -5.34 11.34 7.33
C LYS A 131 -5.65 9.91 6.95
N LEU A 132 -6.58 9.31 7.68
CA LEU A 132 -7.04 7.95 7.41
C LEU A 132 -7.63 7.82 6.01
N SER A 133 -8.48 8.75 5.60
CA SER A 133 -9.04 8.79 4.24
C SER A 133 -7.96 8.78 3.16
N TYR A 134 -6.88 9.55 3.34
CA TYR A 134 -5.74 9.57 2.42
C TYR A 134 -5.10 8.20 2.27
N VAL A 135 -4.80 7.51 3.39
CA VAL A 135 -4.26 6.14 3.37
C VAL A 135 -5.19 5.17 2.63
N ILE A 136 -6.50 5.27 2.86
CA ILE A 136 -7.50 4.41 2.20
C ILE A 136 -7.56 4.67 0.69
N ILE A 137 -7.46 5.93 0.26
CA ILE A 137 -7.43 6.28 -1.17
C ILE A 137 -6.18 5.72 -1.82
N ILE A 138 -5.00 5.93 -1.24
CA ILE A 138 -3.75 5.37 -1.79
C ILE A 138 -3.78 3.84 -1.81
N TYR A 139 -4.32 3.20 -0.77
CA TYR A 139 -4.49 1.75 -0.74
C TYR A 139 -5.41 1.25 -1.89
N SER A 140 -6.51 1.96 -2.13
CA SER A 140 -7.44 1.65 -3.23
C SER A 140 -6.77 1.85 -4.60
N ALA A 141 -6.02 2.94 -4.77
CA ALA A 141 -5.24 3.20 -5.96
C ALA A 141 -4.19 2.12 -6.25
N LEU A 142 -3.49 1.63 -5.22
CA LEU A 142 -2.53 0.55 -5.39
C LEU A 142 -3.18 -0.81 -5.68
N ASN A 143 -4.43 -1.03 -5.27
CA ASN A 143 -5.17 -2.21 -5.72
C ASN A 143 -5.43 -2.17 -7.24
N GLN A 144 -5.69 -0.99 -7.81
CA GLN A 144 -5.78 -0.83 -9.27
C GLN A 144 -4.41 -1.07 -9.94
N VAL A 145 -3.34 -0.51 -9.38
CA VAL A 145 -1.95 -0.75 -9.86
C VAL A 145 -1.62 -2.25 -9.82
N LYS A 146 -2.03 -2.96 -8.77
CA LYS A 146 -1.83 -4.41 -8.62
C LYS A 146 -2.53 -5.18 -9.74
N GLN A 147 -3.75 -4.79 -10.12
CA GLN A 147 -4.47 -5.43 -11.23
C GLN A 147 -3.72 -5.26 -12.55
N VAL A 148 -3.17 -4.07 -12.82
CA VAL A 148 -2.31 -3.84 -14.00
C VAL A 148 -1.08 -4.74 -13.92
N ALA A 149 -0.33 -4.71 -12.81
CA ALA A 149 0.87 -5.53 -12.65
C ALA A 149 0.60 -7.02 -12.86
N GLN A 150 -0.55 -7.53 -12.41
CA GLN A 150 -0.97 -8.91 -12.60
C GLN A 150 -1.19 -9.29 -14.07
N GLN A 151 -1.64 -8.36 -14.93
CA GLN A 151 -1.74 -8.59 -16.38
C GLN A 151 -0.36 -8.85 -17.01
N PHE A 152 0.69 -8.29 -16.42
CA PHE A 152 2.09 -8.50 -16.80
C PHE A 152 2.77 -9.61 -15.97
N ASN A 153 1.99 -10.42 -15.23
CA ASN A 153 2.50 -11.47 -14.34
C ASN A 153 3.52 -10.93 -13.30
N LEU A 154 3.28 -9.74 -12.77
CA LEU A 154 4.12 -9.09 -11.75
C LEU A 154 3.37 -8.86 -10.45
N THR A 155 4.09 -9.05 -9.35
CA THR A 155 3.70 -8.59 -8.01
C THR A 155 4.13 -7.14 -7.80
N LEU A 156 3.57 -6.47 -6.79
CA LEU A 156 3.97 -5.10 -6.45
C LEU A 156 5.45 -4.99 -6.03
N ASP A 157 6.02 -6.02 -5.40
CA ASP A 157 7.45 -6.07 -5.06
C ASP A 157 8.34 -6.16 -6.30
N GLU A 158 7.92 -6.97 -7.27
CA GLU A 158 8.61 -7.08 -8.56
C GLU A 158 8.49 -5.79 -9.37
N LEU A 159 7.32 -5.15 -9.38
CA LEU A 159 7.11 -3.83 -9.97
C LEU A 159 8.03 -2.79 -9.32
N PHE A 160 8.13 -2.77 -8.00
CA PHE A 160 9.00 -1.83 -7.29
C PHE A 160 10.47 -2.00 -7.70
N VAL A 161 10.98 -3.24 -7.65
CA VAL A 161 12.38 -3.51 -8.02
C VAL A 161 12.64 -3.17 -9.47
N LEU A 162 11.74 -3.55 -10.39
CA LEU A 162 11.86 -3.22 -11.80
C LEU A 162 11.89 -1.70 -12.03
N GLY A 163 11.05 -0.94 -11.33
CA GLY A 163 11.05 0.52 -11.45
C GLY A 163 12.31 1.17 -10.88
N LYS A 164 12.91 0.61 -9.81
CA LYS A 164 14.24 1.05 -9.36
C LYS A 164 15.31 0.79 -10.42
N LEU A 165 15.27 -0.36 -11.11
CA LEU A 165 16.23 -0.64 -12.19
C LEU A 165 16.09 0.37 -13.34
N ILE A 166 14.87 0.73 -13.73
CA ILE A 166 14.61 1.77 -14.74
C ILE A 166 15.20 3.11 -14.29
N TYR A 167 14.98 3.48 -13.02
CA TYR A 167 15.44 4.76 -12.47
C TYR A 167 16.97 4.93 -12.50
N TYR A 168 17.73 3.85 -12.31
CA TYR A 168 19.20 3.89 -12.27
C TYR A 168 19.88 3.63 -13.63
N HIS A 169 19.11 3.31 -14.67
CA HIS A 169 19.52 3.09 -16.05
C HIS A 169 20.59 2.00 -16.29
N ASP A 170 20.16 0.99 -17.05
CA ASP A 170 20.90 -0.03 -17.81
C ASP A 170 21.72 -1.09 -17.10
N THR A 171 22.52 -0.82 -16.06
CA THR A 171 23.22 -1.90 -15.35
C THR A 171 23.58 -1.50 -13.92
N ILE A 172 23.14 -2.30 -12.95
CA ILE A 172 23.38 -2.05 -11.53
C ILE A 172 23.89 -3.31 -10.84
N SER A 173 24.81 -3.14 -9.88
CA SER A 173 25.31 -4.28 -9.11
C SER A 173 24.21 -4.87 -8.23
N LEU A 174 24.17 -6.20 -8.10
CA LEU A 174 23.26 -6.91 -7.19
C LEU A 174 23.41 -6.38 -5.75
N LYS A 175 24.63 -6.03 -5.32
CA LYS A 175 24.89 -5.41 -4.01
C LYS A 175 24.13 -4.10 -3.83
N SER A 176 24.14 -3.23 -4.86
CA SER A 176 23.38 -1.97 -4.84
C SER A 176 21.87 -2.23 -4.83
N VAL A 177 21.39 -3.22 -5.60
CA VAL A 177 19.97 -3.61 -5.63
C VAL A 177 19.50 -4.17 -4.29
N CYS A 178 20.36 -4.89 -3.56
CA CYS A 178 20.06 -5.31 -2.18
C CYS A 178 19.85 -4.11 -1.23
N GLY A 179 20.43 -2.94 -1.54
CA GLY A 179 20.14 -1.68 -0.85
C GLY A 179 18.68 -1.23 -1.00
N PHE A 180 17.96 -1.69 -2.03
CA PHE A 180 16.53 -1.42 -2.21
C PHE A 180 15.64 -2.29 -1.33
N SER A 181 16.21 -3.18 -0.52
CA SER A 181 15.43 -4.02 0.41
C SER A 181 14.65 -3.19 1.43
N HIS A 182 15.04 -1.91 1.63
CA HIS A 182 14.30 -0.98 2.46
C HIS A 182 14.07 -1.58 3.85
N HIS A 183 15.16 -1.96 4.53
CA HIS A 183 15.13 -2.69 5.82
C HIS A 183 14.31 -3.99 5.78
N CYS A 184 14.54 -4.82 4.76
CA CYS A 184 13.88 -6.11 4.56
C CYS A 184 12.36 -6.04 4.27
N LEU A 185 11.79 -4.85 4.04
CA LEU A 185 10.42 -4.73 3.52
C LEU A 185 10.27 -5.50 2.20
N ILE A 186 11.32 -5.52 1.38
CA ILE A 186 11.31 -6.23 0.11
C ILE A 186 12.34 -7.35 0.15
N GLY A 187 11.88 -8.57 -0.09
CA GLY A 187 12.72 -9.75 -0.26
C GLY A 187 13.48 -9.72 -1.59
N ILE A 188 14.49 -8.85 -1.70
CA ILE A 188 15.23 -8.60 -2.94
C ILE A 188 15.74 -9.88 -3.60
N PRO A 189 16.38 -10.84 -2.91
CA PRO A 189 16.90 -12.05 -3.57
C PRO A 189 15.82 -12.84 -4.29
N ASN A 190 14.67 -13.05 -3.63
CA ASN A 190 13.54 -13.78 -4.20
C ASN A 190 12.90 -13.00 -5.35
N THR A 191 12.73 -11.69 -5.19
CA THR A 191 12.17 -10.83 -6.23
C THR A 191 13.03 -10.80 -7.48
N ILE A 192 14.35 -10.69 -7.34
CA ILE A 192 15.29 -10.75 -8.46
C ILE A 192 15.27 -12.11 -9.16
N ASN A 193 15.19 -13.21 -8.41
CA ASN A 193 15.09 -14.54 -9.01
C ASN A 193 13.82 -14.68 -9.84
N ARG A 194 12.66 -14.25 -9.31
CA ARG A 194 11.40 -14.30 -10.06
C ARG A 194 11.40 -13.39 -11.29
N LEU A 195 11.90 -12.16 -11.18
CA LEU A 195 12.03 -11.25 -12.32
C LEU A 195 12.92 -11.85 -13.43
N SER A 196 14.00 -12.54 -13.04
CA SER A 196 14.88 -13.22 -13.99
C SER A 196 14.19 -14.41 -14.65
N GLN A 197 13.48 -15.26 -13.88
CA GLN A 197 12.69 -16.37 -14.41
C GLN A 197 11.58 -15.91 -15.36
N LYS A 198 10.97 -14.76 -15.06
CA LYS A 198 9.96 -14.11 -15.91
C LYS A 198 10.55 -13.40 -17.12
N GLY A 199 11.87 -13.34 -17.26
CA GLY A 199 12.55 -12.73 -18.41
C GLY A 199 12.55 -11.21 -18.43
N TYR A 200 12.25 -10.52 -17.32
CA TYR A 200 12.32 -9.06 -17.25
C TYR A 200 13.75 -8.54 -17.09
N ILE A 201 14.62 -9.33 -16.45
CA ILE A 201 16.00 -8.95 -16.16
C ILE A 201 16.95 -10.09 -16.50
N THR A 202 18.21 -9.73 -16.77
CA THR A 202 19.33 -10.67 -16.88
C THR A 202 20.35 -10.39 -15.80
N LYS A 203 21.04 -11.46 -15.39
CA LYS A 203 22.20 -11.40 -14.49
C LYS A 203 23.45 -11.70 -15.30
N CYS A 204 24.42 -10.82 -15.25
CA CYS A 204 25.74 -11.04 -15.86
C CYS A 204 26.82 -10.82 -14.81
N ARG A 205 27.90 -11.59 -14.89
CA ARG A 205 29.10 -11.30 -14.10
C ARG A 205 29.88 -10.19 -14.79
N ASN A 206 30.56 -9.35 -14.02
CA ASN A 206 31.45 -8.35 -14.57
C ASN A 206 32.70 -9.04 -15.15
N ASN A 207 33.08 -8.67 -16.37
CA ASN A 207 34.25 -9.25 -17.06
C ASN A 207 35.58 -8.94 -16.34
N ASN A 208 35.63 -7.85 -15.56
CA ASN A 208 36.84 -7.42 -14.84
C ASN A 208 36.91 -7.96 -13.41
N ASP A 209 35.79 -8.40 -12.84
CA ASP A 209 35.70 -9.01 -11.51
C ASP A 209 34.50 -9.95 -11.45
N GLU A 210 34.74 -11.26 -11.58
CA GLU A 210 33.68 -12.27 -11.59
C GLU A 210 32.87 -12.35 -10.29
N ARG A 211 33.37 -11.76 -9.19
CA ARG A 211 32.64 -11.68 -7.92
C ARG A 211 31.51 -10.65 -7.99
N LEU A 212 31.56 -9.72 -8.94
CA LEU A 212 30.53 -8.72 -9.14
C LEU A 212 29.45 -9.26 -10.09
N VAL A 213 28.23 -9.39 -9.55
CA VAL A 213 27.04 -9.70 -10.32
C VAL A 213 26.29 -8.42 -10.63
N ASN A 214 26.07 -8.18 -11.91
CA ASN A 214 25.31 -7.06 -12.43
C ASN A 214 23.92 -7.52 -12.89
N ILE A 215 22.96 -6.62 -12.76
CA ILE A 215 21.57 -6.81 -13.15
C ILE A 215 21.23 -5.75 -14.17
N LYS A 216 20.61 -6.17 -15.28
CA LYS A 216 20.10 -5.28 -16.32
C LYS A 216 18.70 -5.69 -16.75
N ILE A 217 17.93 -4.70 -17.19
CA ILE A 217 16.63 -4.95 -17.85
C ILE A 217 16.90 -5.59 -19.21
N VAL A 218 16.03 -6.52 -19.60
CA VAL A 218 16.08 -7.11 -20.94
C VAL A 218 15.57 -6.09 -21.96
N GLU A 219 16.45 -5.66 -22.87
CA GLU A 219 16.15 -4.62 -23.88
C GLU A 219 14.92 -4.95 -24.74
N SER A 220 14.74 -6.22 -25.12
CA SER A 220 13.56 -6.65 -25.90
C SER A 220 12.23 -6.48 -25.17
N ARG A 221 12.25 -6.23 -23.85
CA ARG A 221 11.07 -5.94 -23.02
C ARG A 221 10.98 -4.48 -22.57
N ALA A 222 11.84 -3.60 -23.07
CA ALA A 222 11.85 -2.19 -22.70
C ALA A 222 10.50 -1.51 -22.97
N ASN A 223 9.94 -1.70 -24.17
CA ASN A 223 8.65 -1.10 -24.56
C ASN A 223 7.48 -1.63 -23.71
N GLU A 224 7.47 -2.94 -23.45
CA GLU A 224 6.46 -3.57 -22.58
C GLU A 224 6.55 -3.02 -21.16
N THR A 225 7.77 -2.90 -20.64
CA THR A 225 8.05 -2.36 -19.30
C THR A 225 7.63 -0.91 -19.21
N GLU A 226 7.96 -0.08 -20.20
CA GLU A 226 7.52 1.32 -20.22
C GLU A 226 5.99 1.43 -20.23
N THR A 227 5.33 0.62 -21.06
CA THR A 227 3.86 0.57 -21.14
C THR A 227 3.24 0.20 -19.80
N LEU A 228 3.76 -0.83 -19.12
CA LEU A 228 3.37 -1.22 -17.77
C LEU A 228 3.41 -0.04 -16.81
N PHE A 229 4.53 0.68 -16.75
CA PHE A 229 4.70 1.78 -15.80
C PHE A 229 3.79 2.98 -16.10
N ILE A 230 3.55 3.29 -17.38
CA ILE A 230 2.58 4.31 -17.79
C ILE A 230 1.17 3.92 -17.33
N GLN A 231 0.75 2.67 -17.56
CA GLN A 231 -0.57 2.19 -17.14
C GLN A 231 -0.73 2.20 -15.61
N CYS A 232 0.28 1.73 -14.88
CA CYS A 232 0.28 1.79 -13.41
C CYS A 232 0.15 3.22 -12.90
N TYR A 233 0.95 4.16 -13.44
CA TYR A 233 0.88 5.55 -13.01
C TYR A 233 -0.47 6.20 -13.34
N ASN A 234 -1.04 5.91 -14.51
CA ASN A 234 -2.37 6.42 -14.87
C ASN A 234 -3.46 5.92 -13.92
N LYS A 235 -3.42 4.64 -13.52
CA LYS A 235 -4.36 4.09 -12.53
C LYS A 235 -4.20 4.73 -11.15
N LEU A 236 -2.96 4.95 -10.73
CA LEU A 236 -2.67 5.67 -9.48
C LEU A 236 -3.27 7.09 -9.51
N GLN A 237 -3.02 7.84 -10.57
CA GLN A 237 -3.48 9.22 -10.73
C GLN A 237 -5.00 9.34 -10.82
N MET A 238 -5.67 8.47 -11.59
CA MET A 238 -7.13 8.49 -11.71
C MET A 238 -7.81 8.40 -10.34
N GLU A 239 -7.37 7.48 -9.48
CA GLU A 239 -7.91 7.31 -8.13
C GLU A 239 -7.58 8.50 -7.22
N MET A 240 -6.39 9.10 -7.35
CA MET A 240 -6.05 10.30 -6.59
C MET A 240 -6.87 11.52 -7.01
N ILE A 241 -7.15 11.69 -8.30
CA ILE A 241 -7.96 12.79 -8.85
C ILE A 241 -9.42 12.66 -8.43
N ILE A 242 -9.99 11.44 -8.50
CA ILE A 242 -11.38 11.17 -8.09
C ILE A 242 -11.65 11.60 -6.64
N ASN A 243 -10.60 11.60 -5.80
CA ASN A 243 -10.71 11.90 -4.37
C ASN A 243 -10.01 13.22 -3.98
N ASP A 244 -9.80 14.14 -4.93
CA ASP A 244 -9.24 15.49 -4.71
C ASP A 244 -7.89 15.53 -3.97
N LEU A 245 -6.98 14.59 -4.29
CA LEU A 245 -5.66 14.48 -3.64
C LEU A 245 -4.48 15.04 -4.45
N THR A 246 -4.73 15.61 -5.63
CA THR A 246 -3.70 16.12 -6.57
C THR A 246 -3.54 17.62 -6.54
#